data_AF-A0A956F5A0-F1
#
_entry.id   AF-A0A956F5A0-F1
#
_cell.length_a   1.000
_cell.length_b   1.000
_cell.length_c   1.000
_cell.angle_alpha   90.00
_cell.angle_beta   90.00
_cell.angle_gamma   90.00
#
_symmetry.space_group_name_H-M   'P 1'
#
loop_
_entity.id
_entity.type
_entity.pdbx_description
1 polymer ?
#
loop_
_entity_poly.entity_id
_entity_poly.type
_entity_poly.pdbx_seq_one_letter_code
_entity_poly.pdbx_strand_id
1 'polypeptide(L)'
;MKWFWPVSIGSVLCLCGGLSVLGMPAALGLPATSQPDVARAPSDAPDSKQTAPTRAGTGAGEVEQASPPPQIQEPRETWPVLPDLTQTDPALGVAGGGNSHCGPVAVSNGLVWLSQHGYPELLPAAAEAPGAVDASAGNDLPERIHERQLELVREISAAPFMGTSRWSGTGPVGVLRGLHRFVKRHGYRYQRLEYQGWRGHQKAFSTGVRKPQLPWIAEALKQGGVAFIHVGWYTPVPRSKVLQRTGGHWLTVIAAGVDEHFLADPNVLVLHDPAPYAGDEPARSFATARELKEGWLLARGSRQAFSAKGYYSLEGGMHIKKAGDLAVLDGVVVLVMDPATANGTAKAEAKRAKLGPQGRALTASLP
;
A
#
# COMPACT_ATOMS: atom_id res chain seq x y z
N MET A 1 48.81 -26.46 -28.08
CA MET A 1 47.38 -26.47 -28.42
C MET A 1 46.70 -25.33 -27.68
N LYS A 2 46.40 -24.23 -28.37
CA LYS A 2 45.73 -23.04 -27.83
C LYS A 2 44.37 -22.94 -28.52
N TRP A 3 43.29 -22.97 -27.74
CA TRP A 3 41.93 -22.83 -28.25
C TRP A 3 41.55 -21.36 -28.30
N PHE A 4 41.26 -20.89 -29.52
CA PHE A 4 40.67 -19.59 -29.84
C PHE A 4 39.14 -19.71 -29.79
N TRP A 5 38.46 -18.71 -29.20
CA TRP A 5 37.02 -18.48 -29.37
C TRP A 5 36.83 -17.17 -30.14
N PRO A 6 36.05 -17.13 -31.24
CA PRO A 6 35.75 -15.88 -31.92
C PRO A 6 34.54 -15.18 -31.28
N VAL A 7 34.70 -13.88 -31.05
CA VAL A 7 33.65 -12.93 -30.72
C VAL A 7 32.88 -12.60 -32.01
N SER A 8 31.56 -12.80 -32.02
CA SER A 8 30.69 -12.25 -33.07
C SER A 8 30.16 -10.87 -32.67
N ILE A 9 30.61 -9.86 -33.42
CA ILE A 9 30.07 -8.50 -33.44
C ILE A 9 28.93 -8.50 -34.47
N GLY A 10 27.69 -8.37 -33.99
CA GLY A 10 26.51 -8.18 -34.83
C GLY A 10 25.99 -6.75 -34.69
N SER A 11 26.44 -5.87 -35.59
CA SER A 11 25.89 -4.52 -35.79
C SER A 11 24.53 -4.60 -36.49
N VAL A 12 23.48 -4.06 -35.87
CA VAL A 12 22.22 -3.76 -36.56
C VAL A 12 22.14 -2.25 -36.77
N LEU A 13 22.43 -1.85 -38.00
CA LEU A 13 22.14 -0.53 -38.56
C LEU A 13 20.62 -0.40 -38.75
N CYS A 14 20.00 0.56 -38.06
CA CYS A 14 18.66 1.05 -38.40
C CYS A 14 18.80 2.40 -39.10
N LEU A 15 18.78 2.37 -40.43
CA LEU A 15 18.62 3.52 -41.32
C LEU A 15 17.14 3.59 -41.72
N CYS A 16 16.44 4.63 -41.27
CA CYS A 16 15.22 5.19 -41.84
C CYS A 16 15.20 6.64 -41.31
N GLY A 17 15.48 7.67 -42.12
CA GLY A 17 14.73 8.02 -43.32
C GLY A 17 13.88 9.24 -42.95
N GLY A 18 14.46 10.43 -43.08
CA GLY A 18 13.78 11.69 -42.83
C GLY A 18 12.77 12.02 -43.93
N LEU A 19 11.62 12.52 -43.52
CA LEU A 19 10.71 13.28 -44.37
C LEU A 19 10.01 14.34 -43.51
N SER A 20 10.46 15.57 -43.69
CA SER A 20 9.76 16.78 -43.28
C SER A 20 8.75 17.13 -44.38
N VAL A 21 7.46 17.21 -44.04
CA VAL A 21 6.49 17.98 -44.82
C VAL A 21 5.61 18.80 -43.87
N LEU A 22 5.72 20.10 -44.07
CA LEU A 22 4.80 21.21 -43.82
C LEU A 22 3.37 20.89 -43.34
N GLY A 23 2.98 21.60 -42.28
CA GLY A 23 1.78 22.44 -42.29
C GLY A 23 0.42 21.78 -42.05
N MET A 24 -0.14 21.98 -40.86
CA MET A 24 -1.48 22.57 -40.66
C MET A 24 -1.78 22.74 -39.15
N PRO A 25 -2.37 23.87 -38.72
CA PRO A 25 -2.82 24.05 -37.35
C PRO A 25 -4.19 23.40 -37.15
N ALA A 26 -4.26 22.37 -36.31
CA ALA A 26 -5.53 21.83 -35.85
C ALA A 26 -6.09 22.72 -34.74
N ALA A 27 -7.11 23.51 -35.09
CA ALA A 27 -7.97 24.21 -34.16
C ALA A 27 -8.68 23.19 -33.25
N LEU A 28 -8.38 23.23 -31.95
CA LEU A 28 -9.12 22.50 -30.93
C LEU A 28 -10.40 23.26 -30.60
N GLY A 29 -11.51 22.83 -31.20
CA GLY A 29 -12.85 23.25 -30.81
C GLY A 29 -13.22 22.66 -29.45
N LEU A 30 -13.35 23.51 -28.44
CA LEU A 30 -13.99 23.17 -27.17
C LEU A 30 -15.51 23.39 -27.32
N PRO A 31 -16.37 22.44 -26.90
CA PRO A 31 -17.79 22.72 -26.79
C PRO A 31 -18.05 23.66 -25.61
N ALA A 32 -18.72 24.78 -25.91
CA ALA A 32 -19.33 25.66 -24.92
C ALA A 32 -20.48 24.91 -24.24
N THR A 33 -20.39 24.75 -22.92
CA THR A 33 -21.52 24.30 -22.09
C THR A 33 -21.90 25.43 -21.14
N SER A 34 -23.14 25.87 -21.31
CA SER A 34 -23.89 26.86 -20.56
C SER A 34 -23.93 26.58 -19.05
N GLN A 35 -23.73 27.64 -18.27
CA GLN A 35 -24.06 27.69 -16.83
C GLN A 35 -25.58 27.64 -16.63
N PRO A 36 -26.02 27.13 -15.47
CA PRO A 36 -27.21 27.67 -14.82
C PRO A 36 -26.88 28.27 -13.44
N ASP A 37 -27.33 29.52 -13.33
CA ASP A 37 -27.85 30.29 -12.20
C ASP A 37 -27.49 29.94 -10.75
N VAL A 38 -26.93 30.97 -10.13
CA VAL A 38 -26.66 31.16 -8.71
C VAL A 38 -27.96 31.57 -8.00
N ALA A 39 -28.48 30.71 -7.14
CA ALA A 39 -29.48 31.10 -6.13
C ALA A 39 -28.78 31.38 -4.79
N ARG A 40 -28.72 32.67 -4.44
CA ARG A 40 -28.39 33.19 -3.11
C ARG A 40 -29.59 33.04 -2.18
N ALA A 41 -29.34 32.66 -0.92
CA ALA A 41 -30.28 32.79 0.19
C ALA A 41 -29.48 32.99 1.51
N PRO A 42 -30.06 33.60 2.55
CA PRO A 42 -29.41 34.64 3.33
C PRO A 42 -28.74 34.19 4.64
N SER A 43 -27.83 35.06 5.08
CA SER A 43 -27.23 35.13 6.40
C SER A 43 -28.28 35.61 7.40
N ASP A 44 -28.46 34.89 8.51
CA ASP A 44 -29.03 35.44 9.74
C ASP A 44 -28.33 34.82 10.95
N ALA A 45 -27.57 35.67 11.65
CA ALA A 45 -27.10 35.46 13.00
C ALA A 45 -28.04 36.19 13.97
N PRO A 46 -28.22 35.66 15.19
CA PRO A 46 -28.40 36.54 16.33
C PRO A 46 -27.36 36.28 17.42
N ASP A 47 -26.64 37.36 17.66
CA ASP A 47 -25.88 37.72 18.85
C ASP A 47 -26.84 37.85 20.05
N SER A 48 -26.50 37.30 21.23
CA SER A 48 -26.82 37.95 22.52
C SER A 48 -26.38 37.18 23.78
N LYS A 49 -25.62 37.93 24.58
CA LYS A 49 -25.76 38.14 26.04
C LYS A 49 -25.26 37.06 27.00
N GLN A 50 -23.99 37.27 27.37
CA GLN A 50 -23.46 37.05 28.72
C GLN A 50 -24.32 37.75 29.78
N THR A 51 -24.70 36.99 30.81
CA THR A 51 -25.06 37.52 32.14
C THR A 51 -24.25 36.77 33.19
N ALA A 52 -23.41 37.50 33.91
CA ALA A 52 -22.70 37.03 35.09
C ALA A 52 -23.63 36.98 36.30
N PRO A 53 -23.53 35.96 37.17
CA PRO A 53 -24.05 36.04 38.53
C PRO A 53 -22.96 36.29 39.58
N THR A 54 -23.36 37.18 40.48
CA THR A 54 -22.72 37.72 41.66
C THR A 54 -22.27 36.66 42.68
N ARG A 55 -21.12 36.95 43.29
CA ARG A 55 -20.43 36.20 44.34
C ARG A 55 -20.94 36.63 45.73
N ALA A 56 -21.41 35.69 46.56
CA ALA A 56 -21.49 35.85 48.01
C ALA A 56 -21.60 34.47 48.68
N GLY A 57 -20.76 34.18 49.67
CA GLY A 57 -20.91 32.96 50.49
C GLY A 57 -19.61 32.42 51.07
N THR A 58 -19.09 33.11 52.09
CA THR A 58 -18.10 32.61 53.06
C THR A 58 -18.66 31.44 53.86
N GLY A 59 -17.94 30.32 53.90
CA GLY A 59 -18.21 29.19 54.78
C GLY A 59 -17.04 28.21 54.73
N ALA A 60 -16.05 28.43 55.61
CA ALA A 60 -14.94 27.51 55.82
C ALA A 60 -15.46 26.29 56.60
N GLY A 61 -15.81 25.23 55.88
CA GLY A 61 -15.95 23.89 56.41
C GLY A 61 -14.99 22.99 55.64
N GLU A 62 -14.02 22.43 56.34
CA GLU A 62 -13.05 21.47 55.80
C GLU A 62 -13.80 20.16 55.53
N VAL A 63 -14.39 20.06 54.33
CA VAL A 63 -15.04 18.83 53.85
C VAL A 63 -13.92 17.90 53.40
N GLU A 64 -13.74 16.80 54.14
CA GLU A 64 -12.90 15.68 53.76
C GLU A 64 -13.30 15.23 52.34
N GLN A 65 -12.47 15.62 51.37
CA GLN A 65 -12.68 15.40 49.95
C GLN A 65 -12.62 13.89 49.70
N ALA A 66 -13.80 13.25 49.64
CA ALA A 66 -13.92 11.87 49.21
C ALA A 66 -13.19 11.74 47.87
N SER A 67 -12.21 10.84 47.80
CA SER A 67 -11.44 10.61 46.58
C SER A 67 -12.43 10.33 45.43
N PRO A 68 -12.29 11.02 44.28
CA PRO A 68 -13.20 10.79 43.17
C PRO A 68 -13.17 9.31 42.80
N PRO A 69 -14.33 8.70 42.49
CA PRO A 69 -14.39 7.31 42.11
C PRO A 69 -13.39 7.05 40.98
N PRO A 70 -12.68 5.90 41.00
CA PRO A 70 -11.68 5.58 40.00
C PRO A 70 -12.32 5.68 38.61
N GLN A 71 -11.80 6.60 37.79
CA GLN A 71 -12.25 6.74 36.42
C GLN A 71 -11.88 5.46 35.68
N ILE A 72 -12.89 4.70 35.26
CA ILE A 72 -12.72 3.58 34.35
C ILE A 72 -12.21 4.20 33.04
N GLN A 73 -10.91 4.08 32.78
CA GLN A 73 -10.36 4.46 31.49
C GLN A 73 -10.84 3.43 30.49
N GLU A 74 -11.73 3.85 29.58
CA GLU A 74 -12.10 2.99 28.47
C GLU A 74 -10.84 2.60 27.68
N PRO A 75 -10.75 1.36 27.17
CA PRO A 75 -9.61 0.92 26.39
C PRO A 75 -9.37 1.91 25.26
N ARG A 76 -8.20 2.56 25.25
CA ARG A 76 -7.84 3.43 24.14
C ARG A 76 -7.67 2.55 22.91
N GLU A 77 -8.37 2.88 21.84
CA GLU A 77 -8.11 2.26 20.55
C GLU A 77 -6.63 2.45 20.21
N THR A 78 -5.97 1.35 19.84
CA THR A 78 -4.58 1.36 19.40
C THR A 78 -4.53 0.98 17.93
N TRP A 79 -3.60 1.57 17.21
CA TRP A 79 -3.37 1.21 15.82
C TRP A 79 -2.87 -0.22 15.74
N PRO A 80 -3.27 -0.99 14.71
CA PRO A 80 -2.71 -2.32 14.50
C PRO A 80 -1.19 -2.20 14.35
N VAL A 81 -0.47 -3.04 15.11
CA VAL A 81 0.98 -3.15 14.98
C VAL A 81 1.27 -3.93 13.72
N LEU A 82 1.64 -3.22 12.66
CA LEU A 82 2.14 -3.83 11.43
C LEU A 82 3.66 -3.86 11.47
N PRO A 83 4.27 -4.99 11.11
CA PRO A 83 5.68 -5.02 10.70
C PRO A 83 5.87 -4.00 9.58
N ASP A 84 6.90 -3.18 9.73
CA ASP A 84 7.17 -2.08 8.82
C ASP A 84 8.64 -2.10 8.45
N LEU A 85 8.92 -2.81 7.36
CA LEU A 85 10.26 -2.90 6.83
C LEU A 85 10.48 -1.75 5.84
N THR A 86 11.61 -1.04 5.95
CA THR A 86 11.99 -0.06 4.94
C THR A 86 12.62 -0.76 3.74
N GLN A 87 12.39 -0.25 2.53
CA GLN A 87 12.93 -0.88 1.32
C GLN A 87 14.45 -0.81 1.23
N THR A 88 15.06 0.12 1.97
CA THR A 88 16.50 0.37 2.02
C THR A 88 17.18 -0.29 3.21
N ASP A 89 16.47 -1.15 3.94
CA ASP A 89 17.07 -1.95 5.01
C ASP A 89 18.34 -2.66 4.48
N PRO A 90 19.52 -2.38 5.04
CA PRO A 90 20.78 -2.97 4.56
C PRO A 90 20.78 -4.50 4.61
N ALA A 91 20.07 -5.10 5.57
CA ALA A 91 19.97 -6.54 5.72
C ALA A 91 19.22 -7.20 4.55
N LEU A 92 18.38 -6.47 3.80
CA LEU A 92 17.75 -7.02 2.59
C LEU A 92 18.77 -7.50 1.57
N GLY A 93 19.92 -6.81 1.45
CA GLY A 93 21.00 -7.20 0.53
C GLY A 93 20.60 -7.21 -0.95
N VAL A 94 19.56 -6.45 -1.32
CA VAL A 94 19.01 -6.43 -2.69
C VAL A 94 19.72 -5.40 -3.58
N ALA A 95 19.71 -5.67 -4.89
CA ALA A 95 20.40 -4.82 -5.87
C ALA A 95 19.93 -3.36 -5.85
N GLY A 96 20.87 -2.43 -6.04
CA GLY A 96 20.60 -0.99 -6.06
C GLY A 96 20.21 -0.40 -4.70
N GLY A 97 20.55 -1.10 -3.61
CA GLY A 97 20.24 -0.67 -2.24
C GLY A 97 18.74 -0.59 -1.98
N GLY A 98 17.93 -1.40 -2.66
CA GLY A 98 16.49 -1.44 -2.37
C GLY A 98 15.62 -0.36 -3.00
N ASN A 99 16.20 0.62 -3.70
CA ASN A 99 15.48 1.76 -4.31
C ASN A 99 14.32 1.38 -5.27
N SER A 100 14.31 0.15 -5.78
CA SER A 100 13.29 -0.39 -6.68
C SER A 100 12.36 -1.43 -6.00
N HIS A 101 12.43 -1.60 -4.67
CA HIS A 101 11.77 -2.68 -3.94
C HIS A 101 10.51 -2.26 -3.16
N CYS A 102 9.99 -1.05 -3.36
CA CYS A 102 8.76 -0.59 -2.70
C CYS A 102 7.59 -1.55 -2.87
N GLY A 103 7.43 -2.18 -4.05
CA GLY A 103 6.38 -3.16 -4.31
C GLY A 103 6.46 -4.38 -3.40
N PRO A 104 7.54 -5.18 -3.49
CA PRO A 104 7.75 -6.31 -2.58
C PRO A 104 7.66 -5.95 -1.10
N VAL A 105 8.25 -4.84 -0.67
CA VAL A 105 8.30 -4.45 0.74
C VAL A 105 6.91 -4.03 1.25
N ALA A 106 6.18 -3.21 0.49
CA ALA A 106 4.80 -2.89 0.84
C ALA A 106 3.91 -4.14 0.92
N VAL A 107 4.13 -5.12 0.03
CA VAL A 107 3.41 -6.39 0.07
C VAL A 107 3.79 -7.25 1.27
N SER A 108 5.07 -7.32 1.62
CA SER A 108 5.53 -8.12 2.76
C SER A 108 4.92 -7.62 4.07
N ASN A 109 4.83 -6.30 4.29
CA ASN A 109 4.17 -5.71 5.46
C ASN A 109 2.74 -6.26 5.65
N GLY A 110 1.95 -6.34 4.57
CA GLY A 110 0.60 -6.90 4.62
C GLY A 110 0.57 -8.43 4.80
N LEU A 111 1.48 -9.15 4.16
CA LEU A 111 1.55 -10.61 4.29
C LEU A 111 1.98 -11.07 5.69
N VAL A 112 2.89 -10.34 6.35
CA VAL A 112 3.27 -10.65 7.73
C VAL A 112 2.08 -10.43 8.66
N TRP A 113 1.31 -9.36 8.48
CA TRP A 113 0.07 -9.18 9.24
C TRP A 113 -0.91 -10.34 9.04
N LEU A 114 -1.15 -10.76 7.79
CA LEU A 114 -2.00 -11.92 7.52
C LEU A 114 -1.47 -13.20 8.19
N SER A 115 -0.15 -13.37 8.27
CA SER A 115 0.45 -14.53 8.96
C SER A 115 0.12 -14.57 10.45
N GLN A 116 0.05 -13.40 11.08
CA GLN A 116 -0.35 -13.25 12.49
C GLN A 116 -1.88 -13.36 12.68
N HIS A 117 -2.66 -13.35 11.60
CA HIS A 117 -4.12 -13.36 11.60
C HIS A 117 -4.70 -14.59 10.89
N GLY A 118 -4.12 -15.76 11.15
CA GLY A 118 -4.67 -17.05 10.74
C GLY A 118 -4.10 -17.63 9.45
N TYR A 119 -3.07 -17.01 8.87
CA TYR A 119 -2.40 -17.50 7.65
C TYR A 119 -0.89 -17.70 7.85
N PRO A 120 -0.43 -18.45 8.88
CA PRO A 120 0.96 -18.46 9.34
C PRO A 120 1.98 -18.80 8.24
N GLU A 121 1.63 -19.72 7.32
CA GLU A 121 2.49 -20.09 6.18
C GLU A 121 2.78 -18.95 5.19
N LEU A 122 2.15 -17.78 5.29
CA LEU A 122 2.50 -16.62 4.46
C LEU A 122 3.80 -15.95 4.87
N LEU A 123 4.33 -16.28 6.04
CA LEU A 123 5.65 -15.87 6.50
C LEU A 123 6.57 -17.11 6.47
N PRO A 124 7.68 -17.11 5.71
CA PRO A 124 8.60 -18.25 5.66
C PRO A 124 8.97 -18.73 7.06
N ALA A 125 9.08 -20.04 7.27
CA ALA A 125 9.54 -20.56 8.55
C ALA A 125 10.92 -19.97 8.89
N ALA A 126 11.17 -19.66 10.16
CA ALA A 126 12.51 -19.27 10.57
C ALA A 126 13.50 -20.35 10.13
N ALA A 127 14.58 -19.97 9.44
CA ALA A 127 15.69 -20.87 9.22
C ALA A 127 16.07 -21.46 10.58
N GLU A 128 16.16 -22.79 10.68
CA GLU A 128 16.55 -23.45 11.92
C GLU A 128 17.99 -23.03 12.25
N ALA A 129 18.13 -21.94 12.99
CA ALA A 129 19.41 -21.58 13.58
C ALA A 129 19.81 -22.73 14.50
N PRO A 130 21.04 -23.27 14.40
CA PRO A 130 21.50 -24.33 15.27
C PRO A 130 21.32 -23.92 16.74
N GLY A 131 20.38 -24.56 17.44
CA GLY A 131 20.05 -24.25 18.84
C GLY A 131 18.77 -23.42 19.09
N ALA A 132 17.95 -23.14 18.07
CA ALA A 132 16.66 -22.50 18.27
C ALA A 132 15.67 -23.44 18.98
N VAL A 133 15.40 -23.14 20.26
CA VAL A 133 14.41 -23.83 21.09
C VAL A 133 13.00 -23.57 20.55
N ASP A 134 12.19 -24.64 20.46
CA ASP A 134 10.84 -24.73 19.85
C ASP A 134 10.06 -23.40 19.74
N ALA A 135 9.92 -22.89 18.50
CA ALA A 135 9.14 -21.69 18.15
C ALA A 135 7.60 -21.89 18.18
N SER A 136 7.11 -22.88 18.91
CA SER A 136 5.69 -23.30 18.89
C SER A 136 4.75 -22.41 19.71
N ALA A 137 5.24 -21.35 20.34
CA ALA A 137 4.48 -20.55 21.29
C ALA A 137 4.38 -19.07 20.89
N GLY A 138 3.68 -18.77 19.78
CA GLY A 138 2.90 -17.54 19.54
C GLY A 138 3.53 -16.15 19.71
N ASN A 139 4.79 -16.05 20.13
CA ASN A 139 5.50 -14.86 20.56
C ASN A 139 6.86 -14.87 19.87
N ASP A 140 6.87 -14.85 18.54
CA ASP A 140 8.12 -14.58 17.83
C ASP A 140 8.63 -13.22 18.30
N LEU A 141 9.90 -13.21 18.71
CA LEU A 141 10.59 -11.96 19.04
C LEU A 141 10.58 -11.05 17.81
N PRO A 142 10.45 -9.71 17.97
CA PRO A 142 10.43 -8.76 16.86
C PRO A 142 11.58 -8.96 15.86
N GLU A 143 12.77 -9.33 16.36
CA GLU A 143 13.96 -9.61 15.55
C GLU A 143 13.76 -10.81 14.61
N ARG A 144 13.08 -11.86 15.06
CA ARG A 144 12.78 -13.04 14.22
C ARG A 144 11.77 -12.70 13.13
N ILE A 145 10.76 -11.88 13.45
CA ILE A 145 9.78 -11.43 12.46
C ILE A 145 10.47 -10.60 11.38
N HIS A 146 11.40 -9.72 11.78
CA HIS A 146 12.20 -8.93 10.86
C HIS A 146 13.01 -9.81 9.91
N GLU A 147 13.79 -10.77 10.42
CA GLU A 147 14.59 -11.69 9.59
C GLU A 147 13.73 -12.49 8.59
N ARG A 148 12.61 -13.05 9.07
CA ARG A 148 11.66 -13.79 8.21
C ARG A 148 11.00 -12.88 7.18
N GLN A 149 10.75 -11.62 7.51
CA GLN A 149 10.23 -10.64 6.56
C GLN A 149 11.27 -10.28 5.48
N LEU A 150 12.56 -10.20 5.82
CA LEU A 150 13.63 -10.03 4.84
C LEU A 150 13.63 -11.18 3.83
N GLU A 151 13.51 -12.43 4.31
CA GLU A 151 13.40 -13.62 3.46
C GLU A 151 12.17 -13.58 2.57
N LEU A 152 11.02 -13.21 3.15
CA LEU A 152 9.78 -13.03 2.41
C LEU A 152 9.93 -12.02 1.27
N VAL A 153 10.56 -10.86 1.51
CA VAL A 153 10.81 -9.85 0.47
C VAL A 153 11.70 -10.42 -0.64
N ARG A 154 12.76 -11.15 -0.30
CA ARG A 154 13.63 -11.80 -1.29
C ARG A 154 12.85 -12.84 -2.11
N GLU A 155 12.00 -13.63 -1.47
CA GLU A 155 11.17 -14.62 -2.16
C GLU A 155 10.17 -13.95 -3.12
N ILE A 156 9.30 -13.06 -2.62
CA ILE A 156 8.24 -12.46 -3.46
C ILE A 156 8.79 -11.55 -4.56
N SER A 157 9.97 -10.94 -4.36
CA SER A 157 10.63 -10.14 -5.39
C SER A 157 11.22 -10.98 -6.53
N ALA A 158 11.45 -12.27 -6.32
CA ALA A 158 12.07 -13.16 -7.30
C ALA A 158 11.21 -13.34 -8.58
N ALA A 159 11.87 -13.77 -9.65
CA ALA A 159 11.28 -13.94 -10.98
C ALA A 159 9.99 -14.80 -11.03
N PRO A 160 9.88 -15.92 -10.27
CA PRO A 160 8.68 -16.73 -10.25
C PRO A 160 7.43 -15.99 -9.72
N PHE A 161 7.61 -14.94 -8.93
CA PHE A 161 6.53 -14.16 -8.33
C PHE A 161 6.43 -12.79 -9.01
N MET A 162 6.92 -11.73 -8.34
CA MET A 162 6.83 -10.37 -8.86
C MET A 162 7.82 -10.08 -9.97
N GLY A 163 9.01 -10.70 -9.94
CA GLY A 163 10.09 -10.42 -10.89
C GLY A 163 10.51 -8.96 -10.84
N THR A 164 10.78 -8.46 -9.65
CA THR A 164 11.14 -7.05 -9.39
C THR A 164 12.39 -6.68 -10.16
N SER A 165 12.29 -5.66 -11.01
CA SER A 165 13.43 -5.14 -11.75
C SER A 165 14.26 -4.22 -10.86
N ARG A 166 15.58 -4.41 -10.84
CA ARG A 166 16.50 -3.49 -10.14
C ARG A 166 16.42 -2.04 -10.64
N TRP A 167 15.91 -1.81 -11.85
CA TRP A 167 15.87 -0.49 -12.50
C TRP A 167 14.48 0.15 -12.51
N SER A 168 13.43 -0.66 -12.64
CA SER A 168 12.06 -0.19 -12.86
C SER A 168 11.07 -0.61 -11.77
N GLY A 169 11.55 -1.37 -10.77
CA GLY A 169 10.73 -1.95 -9.72
C GLY A 169 9.67 -2.91 -10.26
N THR A 170 8.51 -2.92 -9.60
CA THR A 170 7.41 -3.83 -9.89
C THR A 170 6.16 -3.06 -10.28
N GLY A 171 5.61 -3.35 -11.46
CA GLY A 171 4.31 -2.81 -11.90
C GLY A 171 3.11 -3.61 -11.37
N PRO A 172 1.87 -3.13 -11.57
CA PRO A 172 0.66 -3.81 -11.10
C PRO A 172 0.53 -5.27 -11.56
N VAL A 173 0.92 -5.58 -12.81
CA VAL A 173 0.96 -6.95 -13.32
C VAL A 173 1.86 -7.85 -12.46
N GLY A 174 3.04 -7.36 -12.08
CA GLY A 174 4.00 -8.11 -11.27
C GLY A 174 3.47 -8.35 -9.86
N VAL A 175 2.92 -7.31 -9.22
CA VAL A 175 2.33 -7.42 -7.87
C VAL A 175 1.17 -8.43 -7.85
N LEU A 176 0.19 -8.28 -8.74
CA LEU A 176 -1.00 -9.14 -8.77
C LEU A 176 -0.65 -10.60 -9.08
N ARG A 177 0.20 -10.83 -10.10
CA ARG A 177 0.66 -12.18 -10.44
C ARG A 177 1.49 -12.79 -9.31
N GLY A 178 2.36 -12.00 -8.69
CA GLY A 178 3.20 -12.41 -7.58
C GLY A 178 2.37 -12.86 -6.39
N LEU A 179 1.44 -12.02 -5.93
CA LEU A 179 0.49 -12.34 -4.85
C LEU A 179 -0.30 -13.60 -5.15
N HIS A 180 -0.89 -13.71 -6.35
CA HIS A 180 -1.64 -14.91 -6.73
C HIS A 180 -0.81 -16.19 -6.61
N ARG A 181 0.40 -16.18 -7.18
CA ARG A 181 1.30 -17.35 -7.16
C ARG A 181 1.79 -17.66 -5.76
N PHE A 182 2.16 -16.64 -4.99
CA PHE A 182 2.64 -16.78 -3.62
C PHE A 182 1.56 -17.39 -2.75
N VAL A 183 0.38 -16.77 -2.67
CA VAL A 183 -0.73 -17.27 -1.84
C VAL A 183 -1.11 -18.73 -2.19
N LYS A 184 -1.16 -19.06 -3.50
CA LYS A 184 -1.46 -20.42 -3.95
C LYS A 184 -0.36 -21.43 -3.60
N ARG A 185 0.91 -21.04 -3.72
CA ARG A 185 2.06 -21.89 -3.37
C ARG A 185 2.05 -22.27 -1.89
N HIS A 186 1.63 -21.36 -1.03
CA HIS A 186 1.49 -21.59 0.42
C HIS A 186 0.17 -22.27 0.80
N GLY A 187 -0.52 -22.91 -0.16
CA GLY A 187 -1.70 -23.74 0.10
C GLY A 187 -2.98 -22.97 0.41
N TYR A 188 -2.97 -21.64 0.33
CA TYR A 188 -4.14 -20.82 0.65
C TYR A 188 -5.00 -20.51 -0.57
N ARG A 189 -6.22 -20.06 -0.27
CA ARG A 189 -7.13 -19.43 -1.22
C ARG A 189 -7.44 -18.03 -0.73
N TYR A 190 -7.89 -17.20 -1.67
CA TYR A 190 -8.42 -15.88 -1.37
C TYR A 190 -9.84 -15.78 -1.91
N GLN A 191 -10.66 -15.00 -1.22
CA GLN A 191 -11.97 -14.57 -1.72
C GLN A 191 -11.80 -13.50 -2.79
N ARG A 192 -10.86 -12.57 -2.55
CA ARG A 192 -10.62 -11.42 -3.42
C ARG A 192 -9.13 -11.25 -3.65
N LEU A 193 -8.74 -11.15 -4.91
CA LEU A 193 -7.49 -10.54 -5.35
C LEU A 193 -7.83 -9.66 -6.54
N GLU A 194 -8.01 -8.38 -6.27
CA GLU A 194 -8.67 -7.46 -7.17
C GLU A 194 -7.87 -6.17 -7.32
N TYR A 195 -8.08 -5.49 -8.45
CA TYR A 195 -7.43 -4.24 -8.80
C TYR A 195 -8.45 -3.20 -9.26
N GLN A 196 -8.33 -1.98 -8.71
CA GLN A 196 -8.92 -0.76 -9.24
C GLN A 196 -7.80 0.16 -9.71
N GLY A 197 -7.93 0.79 -10.87
CA GLY A 197 -6.91 1.72 -11.38
C GLY A 197 -6.78 1.73 -12.89
N TRP A 198 -5.99 2.68 -13.41
CA TRP A 198 -5.87 2.90 -14.85
C TRP A 198 -4.68 2.18 -15.48
N ARG A 199 -3.71 1.73 -14.68
CA ARG A 199 -2.50 1.06 -15.17
C ARG A 199 -2.85 -0.33 -15.71
N GLY A 200 -2.05 -0.82 -16.65
CA GLY A 200 -2.23 -2.16 -17.21
C GLY A 200 -2.14 -3.26 -16.13
N HIS A 201 -3.09 -4.20 -16.18
CA HIS A 201 -3.21 -5.35 -15.28
C HIS A 201 -3.95 -6.50 -16.00
N GLN A 202 -3.93 -7.70 -15.43
CA GLN A 202 -4.59 -8.87 -16.00
C GLN A 202 -6.11 -8.79 -15.77
N LYS A 203 -6.90 -9.16 -16.79
CA LYS A 203 -8.38 -9.12 -16.73
C LYS A 203 -8.95 -9.92 -15.56
N ALA A 204 -8.32 -11.05 -15.21
CA ALA A 204 -8.75 -11.91 -14.10
C ALA A 204 -8.74 -11.22 -12.72
N PHE A 205 -8.01 -10.11 -12.58
CA PHE A 205 -7.94 -9.33 -11.34
C PHE A 205 -8.64 -7.97 -11.48
N SER A 206 -9.28 -7.69 -12.62
CA SER A 206 -9.91 -6.39 -12.87
C SER A 206 -11.29 -6.31 -12.27
N THR A 207 -11.58 -5.19 -11.60
CA THR A 207 -12.95 -4.80 -11.20
C THR A 207 -13.67 -4.01 -12.29
N GLY A 208 -12.98 -3.61 -13.37
CA GLY A 208 -13.47 -2.63 -14.35
C GLY A 208 -13.45 -1.17 -13.87
N VAL A 209 -13.15 -0.91 -12.60
CA VAL A 209 -13.12 0.44 -12.02
C VAL A 209 -11.76 1.08 -12.26
N ARG A 210 -11.72 2.17 -13.05
CA ARG A 210 -10.48 2.87 -13.41
C ARG A 210 -10.00 3.91 -12.38
N LYS A 211 -10.91 4.43 -11.57
CA LYS A 211 -10.66 5.44 -10.54
C LYS A 211 -10.84 4.77 -9.18
N PRO A 212 -9.77 4.53 -8.41
CA PRO A 212 -9.89 3.81 -7.15
C PRO A 212 -10.87 4.49 -6.19
N GLN A 213 -11.69 3.68 -5.50
CA GLN A 213 -12.73 4.15 -4.58
C GLN A 213 -12.31 3.90 -3.14
N LEU A 214 -12.20 4.96 -2.31
CA LEU A 214 -11.79 4.84 -0.91
C LEU A 214 -12.71 3.92 -0.08
N PRO A 215 -14.05 3.95 -0.23
CA PRO A 215 -14.93 3.03 0.51
C PRO A 215 -14.66 1.55 0.20
N TRP A 216 -14.24 1.23 -1.03
CA TRP A 216 -13.89 -0.14 -1.43
C TRP A 216 -12.61 -0.64 -0.76
N ILE A 217 -11.66 0.26 -0.49
CA ILE A 217 -10.44 -0.01 0.28
C ILE A 217 -10.82 -0.28 1.75
N ALA A 218 -11.60 0.63 2.34
CA ALA A 218 -12.03 0.50 3.73
C ALA A 218 -12.81 -0.81 3.97
N GLU A 219 -13.69 -1.18 3.05
CA GLU A 219 -14.45 -2.43 3.13
C GLU A 219 -13.54 -3.67 3.09
N ALA A 220 -12.51 -3.67 2.25
CA ALA A 220 -11.55 -4.77 2.21
C ALA A 220 -10.79 -4.94 3.53
N LEU A 221 -10.39 -3.84 4.16
CA LEU A 221 -9.71 -3.86 5.46
C LEU A 221 -10.65 -4.34 6.58
N LYS A 222 -11.92 -3.91 6.58
CA LYS A 222 -12.95 -4.39 7.52
C LYS A 222 -13.20 -5.89 7.44
N GLN A 223 -13.01 -6.49 6.25
CA GLN A 223 -13.11 -7.93 6.03
C GLN A 223 -11.86 -8.71 6.51
N GLY A 224 -10.91 -8.06 7.19
CA GLY A 224 -9.64 -8.65 7.57
C GLY A 224 -8.71 -8.90 6.39
N GLY A 225 -8.87 -8.13 5.31
CA GLY A 225 -7.96 -8.14 4.17
C GLY A 225 -6.83 -7.13 4.32
N VAL A 226 -5.99 -7.07 3.28
CA VAL A 226 -4.92 -6.08 3.15
C VAL A 226 -5.08 -5.33 1.83
N ALA A 227 -4.61 -4.08 1.81
CA ALA A 227 -4.62 -3.24 0.62
C ALA A 227 -3.26 -2.61 0.35
N PHE A 228 -2.91 -2.51 -0.93
CA PHE A 228 -1.67 -1.92 -1.41
C PHE A 228 -2.01 -0.86 -2.45
N ILE A 229 -1.57 0.38 -2.23
CA ILE A 229 -1.78 1.45 -3.19
C ILE A 229 -0.55 1.64 -4.06
N HIS A 230 -0.79 1.96 -5.33
CA HIS A 230 0.23 2.45 -6.24
C HIS A 230 -0.03 3.91 -6.50
N VAL A 231 0.90 4.76 -6.07
CA VAL A 231 0.86 6.20 -6.32
C VAL A 231 1.76 6.52 -7.51
N GLY A 232 1.33 7.45 -8.36
CA GLY A 232 2.17 8.08 -9.35
C GLY A 232 2.69 9.41 -8.81
N TRP A 233 3.96 9.70 -9.08
CA TRP A 233 4.54 11.04 -8.90
C TRP A 233 4.28 11.85 -10.17
N TYR A 234 3.64 13.00 -10.03
CA TYR A 234 3.25 13.85 -11.15
C TYR A 234 3.78 15.27 -10.98
N THR A 235 4.48 15.77 -12.00
CA THR A 235 4.92 17.16 -12.05
C THR A 235 3.93 17.98 -12.90
N PRO A 236 3.42 19.11 -12.40
CA PRO A 236 2.61 20.01 -13.22
C PRO A 236 3.39 20.54 -14.43
N VAL A 237 2.79 20.49 -15.62
CA VAL A 237 3.36 21.12 -16.82
C VAL A 237 3.00 22.60 -16.82
N PRO A 238 3.98 23.53 -16.84
CA PRO A 238 3.73 24.97 -16.73
C PRO A 238 2.70 25.48 -17.74
N ARG A 239 1.81 26.37 -17.27
CA ARG A 239 0.75 27.02 -18.08
C ARG A 239 -0.22 26.03 -18.76
N SER A 240 -0.38 24.83 -18.21
CA SER A 240 -1.34 23.83 -18.68
C SER A 240 -2.06 23.16 -17.52
N LYS A 241 -3.14 22.41 -17.80
CA LYS A 241 -3.79 21.54 -16.81
C LYS A 241 -3.25 20.09 -16.85
N VAL A 242 -2.08 19.88 -17.45
CA VAL A 242 -1.47 18.56 -17.60
C VAL A 242 -0.55 18.27 -16.42
N LEU A 243 -0.68 17.06 -15.88
CA LEU A 243 0.17 16.48 -14.86
C LEU A 243 1.00 15.37 -15.52
N GLN A 244 2.31 15.57 -15.62
CA GLN A 244 3.23 14.62 -16.26
C GLN A 244 3.76 13.64 -15.22
N ARG A 245 3.49 12.34 -15.43
CA ARG A 245 4.00 11.29 -14.54
C ARG A 245 5.50 11.15 -14.67
N THR A 246 6.23 11.20 -13.55
CA THR A 246 7.70 11.07 -13.48
C THR A 246 8.13 9.75 -12.85
N GLY A 247 7.32 9.19 -11.95
CA GLY A 247 7.63 7.95 -11.23
C GLY A 247 6.40 7.29 -10.63
N GLY A 248 6.62 6.20 -9.91
CA GLY A 248 5.59 5.57 -9.09
C GLY A 248 6.16 4.98 -7.82
N HIS A 249 5.28 4.62 -6.90
CA HIS A 249 5.63 4.08 -5.60
C HIS A 249 4.50 3.19 -5.06
N TRP A 250 4.85 2.16 -4.31
CA TRP A 250 3.89 1.26 -3.66
C TRP A 250 3.92 1.47 -2.16
N LEU A 251 2.74 1.47 -1.54
CA LEU A 251 2.55 1.64 -0.10
C LEU A 251 1.55 0.62 0.43
N THR A 252 1.69 0.26 1.70
CA THR A 252 0.72 -0.55 2.43
C THR A 252 -0.34 0.35 3.05
N VAL A 253 -1.61 -0.01 2.96
CA VAL A 253 -2.69 0.67 3.68
C VAL A 253 -2.98 -0.10 4.96
N ILE A 254 -2.95 0.61 6.08
CA ILE A 254 -3.15 0.09 7.43
C ILE A 254 -4.61 0.24 7.86
N ALA A 255 -5.16 1.41 7.55
CA ALA A 255 -6.53 1.77 7.84
C ALA A 255 -7.01 2.78 6.78
N ALA A 256 -8.32 2.89 6.64
CA ALA A 256 -8.97 3.84 5.75
C ALA A 256 -10.27 4.30 6.41
N GLY A 257 -10.59 5.59 6.25
CA GLY A 257 -11.81 6.14 6.81
C GLY A 257 -11.69 6.70 8.23
N VAL A 258 -10.47 6.81 8.77
CA VAL A 258 -10.16 7.28 10.13
C VAL A 258 -8.90 8.15 10.16
N ASP A 259 -8.89 9.19 10.99
CA ASP A 259 -7.75 10.09 11.20
C ASP A 259 -6.81 9.64 12.34
N GLU A 260 -5.78 10.42 12.68
CA GLU A 260 -4.83 10.11 13.77
C GLU A 260 -5.45 10.01 15.17
N HIS A 261 -6.67 10.51 15.34
CA HIS A 261 -7.42 10.50 16.59
C HIS A 261 -8.53 9.44 16.59
N PHE A 262 -8.52 8.53 15.60
CA PHE A 262 -9.57 7.51 15.38
C PHE A 262 -10.96 8.11 15.10
N LEU A 263 -11.02 9.37 14.68
CA LEU A 263 -12.27 9.98 14.25
C LEU A 263 -12.54 9.61 12.80
N ALA A 264 -13.81 9.40 12.46
CA ALA A 264 -14.20 9.00 11.12
C ALA A 264 -13.92 10.12 10.10
N ASP A 265 -13.05 9.84 9.13
CA ASP A 265 -12.85 10.67 7.94
C ASP A 265 -12.72 9.79 6.70
N PRO A 266 -13.75 9.73 5.83
CA PRO A 266 -13.79 8.85 4.66
C PRO A 266 -12.69 9.16 3.62
N ASN A 267 -11.98 10.29 3.75
CA ASN A 267 -10.92 10.70 2.84
C ASN A 267 -9.52 10.40 3.37
N VAL A 268 -9.36 9.87 4.58
CA VAL A 268 -8.04 9.56 5.14
C VAL A 268 -7.65 8.11 4.84
N LEU A 269 -6.39 7.94 4.42
CA LEU A 269 -5.69 6.66 4.36
C LEU A 269 -4.51 6.70 5.34
N VAL A 270 -4.39 5.68 6.16
CA VAL A 270 -3.22 5.48 7.03
C VAL A 270 -2.27 4.53 6.32
N LEU A 271 -1.06 5.00 6.05
CA LEU A 271 -0.10 4.37 5.14
C LEU A 271 1.20 4.02 5.85
N HIS A 272 1.81 2.91 5.46
CA HIS A 272 3.24 2.67 5.63
C HIS A 272 3.95 2.91 4.30
N ASP A 273 4.90 3.86 4.30
CA ASP A 273 5.72 4.20 3.16
C ASP A 273 7.08 3.50 3.30
N PRO A 274 7.40 2.49 2.48
CA PRO A 274 8.67 1.77 2.59
C PRO A 274 9.86 2.57 2.03
N ALA A 275 9.69 3.80 1.56
CA ALA A 275 10.77 4.55 0.93
C ALA A 275 11.76 5.15 1.96
N PRO A 276 13.05 5.29 1.60
CA PRO A 276 14.05 5.87 2.50
C PRO A 276 13.77 7.33 2.87
N TYR A 277 13.10 8.07 1.99
CA TYR A 277 12.76 9.47 2.27
C TYR A 277 11.63 9.61 3.30
N ALA A 278 10.97 8.52 3.70
CA ALA A 278 10.02 8.50 4.80
C ALA A 278 10.70 8.32 6.17
N GLY A 279 12.02 8.11 6.18
CA GLY A 279 12.83 7.86 7.37
C GLY A 279 13.43 6.46 7.40
N ASP A 280 14.36 6.26 8.32
CA ASP A 280 14.98 4.95 8.60
C ASP A 280 14.14 4.11 9.57
N GLU A 281 13.19 4.75 10.25
CA GLU A 281 12.28 4.13 11.22
C GLU A 281 10.87 3.99 10.64
N PRO A 282 10.15 2.92 11.01
CA PRO A 282 8.72 2.76 10.75
C PRO A 282 7.89 4.01 11.05
N ALA A 283 7.12 4.46 10.07
CA ALA A 283 6.32 5.67 10.20
C ALA A 283 4.94 5.54 9.56
N ARG A 284 3.92 5.82 10.37
CA ARG A 284 2.54 5.92 9.93
C ARG A 284 2.31 7.29 9.33
N SER A 285 1.86 7.31 8.08
CA SER A 285 1.51 8.52 7.35
C SER A 285 0.00 8.63 7.25
N PHE A 286 -0.58 9.72 7.75
CA PHE A 286 -2.00 10.04 7.62
C PHE A 286 -2.21 10.88 6.35
N ALA A 287 -2.53 10.21 5.24
CA ALA A 287 -2.67 10.85 3.95
C ALA A 287 -4.14 11.21 3.68
N THR A 288 -4.41 12.49 3.45
CA THR A 288 -5.73 12.97 3.02
C THR A 288 -5.85 12.83 1.51
N ALA A 289 -6.84 12.06 1.05
CA ALA A 289 -7.17 11.92 -0.36
C ALA A 289 -8.10 13.06 -0.81
N ARG A 290 -7.60 13.96 -1.65
CA ARG A 290 -8.37 15.05 -2.22
C ARG A 290 -8.73 14.74 -3.67
N GLU A 291 -10.02 14.75 -3.98
CA GLU A 291 -10.48 14.50 -5.35
C GLU A 291 -10.03 15.64 -6.29
N LEU A 292 -9.32 15.27 -7.36
CA LEU A 292 -8.98 16.15 -8.47
C LEU A 292 -10.25 16.48 -9.25
N LYS A 293 -10.62 17.76 -9.31
CA LYS A 293 -11.85 18.21 -9.99
C LYS A 293 -11.68 18.37 -11.50
N GLU A 294 -10.45 18.58 -11.95
CA GLU A 294 -10.11 18.79 -13.35
C GLU A 294 -8.65 18.42 -13.66
N GLY A 295 -8.25 18.60 -14.93
CA GLY A 295 -6.90 18.35 -15.40
C GLY A 295 -6.74 17.03 -16.15
N TRP A 296 -5.50 16.75 -16.53
CA TRP A 296 -5.13 15.62 -17.38
C TRP A 296 -3.90 14.91 -16.85
N LEU A 297 -3.97 13.59 -16.66
CA LEU A 297 -2.84 12.76 -16.30
C LEU A 297 -2.15 12.26 -17.59
N LEU A 298 -0.85 12.51 -17.70
CA LEU A 298 -0.03 12.05 -18.81
C LEU A 298 0.97 11.01 -18.32
N ALA A 299 0.78 9.76 -18.73
CA ALA A 299 1.66 8.66 -18.35
C ALA A 299 3.08 8.86 -18.92
N ARG A 300 4.10 8.37 -18.20
CA ARG A 300 5.50 8.46 -18.64
C ARG A 300 5.68 7.73 -19.98
N GLY A 301 6.21 8.45 -20.98
CA GLY A 301 6.43 7.92 -22.34
C GLY A 301 5.17 7.78 -23.19
N SER A 302 3.99 8.10 -22.64
CA SER A 302 2.75 8.18 -23.42
C SER A 302 2.65 9.55 -24.10
N ARG A 303 2.00 9.59 -25.26
CA ARG A 303 1.52 10.84 -25.88
C ARG A 303 0.05 11.11 -25.57
N GLN A 304 -0.65 10.12 -25.03
CA GLN A 304 -2.06 10.21 -24.70
C GLN A 304 -2.22 10.54 -23.22
N ALA A 305 -2.87 11.68 -22.96
CA ALA A 305 -3.35 12.05 -21.64
C ALA A 305 -4.78 11.56 -21.43
N PHE A 306 -5.18 11.37 -20.18
CA PHE A 306 -6.56 11.06 -19.80
C PHE A 306 -7.02 11.95 -18.66
N SER A 307 -8.33 12.10 -18.48
CA SER A 307 -8.87 13.03 -17.48
C SER A 307 -8.43 12.65 -16.07
N ALA A 308 -7.92 13.64 -15.33
CA ALA A 308 -7.60 13.53 -13.91
C ALA A 308 -8.84 13.63 -13.01
N LYS A 309 -9.99 14.07 -13.56
CA LYS A 309 -11.22 14.27 -12.79
C LYS A 309 -11.65 13.00 -12.08
N GLY A 310 -11.84 13.07 -10.76
CA GLY A 310 -12.27 11.94 -9.93
C GLY A 310 -11.14 10.98 -9.52
N TYR A 311 -9.89 11.26 -9.86
CA TYR A 311 -8.74 10.66 -9.18
C TYR A 311 -8.46 11.43 -7.89
N TYR A 312 -7.65 10.85 -7.00
CA TYR A 312 -7.27 11.49 -5.74
C TYR A 312 -5.81 11.92 -5.75
N SER A 313 -5.52 13.17 -5.39
CA SER A 313 -4.21 13.54 -4.86
C SER A 313 -4.11 13.10 -3.40
N LEU A 314 -2.94 12.64 -2.98
CA LEU A 314 -2.66 12.31 -1.58
C LEU A 314 -1.82 13.45 -0.98
N GLU A 315 -2.36 14.10 0.02
CA GLU A 315 -1.82 15.31 0.67
C GLU A 315 -1.74 15.10 2.20
N GLY A 316 -1.22 16.10 2.94
CA GLY A 316 -1.10 16.03 4.40
C GLY A 316 0.14 15.24 4.83
N GLY A 317 -0.05 14.06 5.41
CA GLY A 317 1.04 13.22 5.94
C GLY A 317 1.80 12.40 4.90
N MET A 318 1.46 12.48 3.61
CA MET A 318 2.16 11.74 2.55
C MET A 318 3.53 12.37 2.26
N HIS A 319 4.60 11.58 2.38
CA HIS A 319 5.95 12.02 2.00
C HIS A 319 6.06 12.23 0.48
N ILE A 320 6.39 13.45 0.06
CA ILE A 320 6.52 13.81 -1.36
C ILE A 320 7.98 13.66 -1.80
N LYS A 321 8.21 12.83 -2.82
CA LYS A 321 9.55 12.50 -3.32
C LYS A 321 10.37 13.72 -3.80
N LYS A 322 9.71 14.71 -4.40
CA LYS A 322 10.34 15.95 -4.90
C LYS A 322 9.43 17.13 -4.67
N ALA A 323 9.99 18.25 -4.21
CA ALA A 323 9.23 19.48 -4.05
C ALA A 323 8.48 19.86 -5.36
N GLY A 324 7.18 20.11 -5.24
CA GLY A 324 6.30 20.44 -6.37
C GLY A 324 5.69 19.25 -7.11
N ASP A 325 6.07 18.01 -6.80
CA ASP A 325 5.35 16.83 -7.30
C ASP A 325 4.04 16.61 -6.54
N LEU A 326 3.04 16.08 -7.25
CA LEU A 326 1.77 15.61 -6.72
C LEU A 326 1.79 14.07 -6.64
N ALA A 327 1.42 13.52 -5.49
CA ALA A 327 1.12 12.10 -5.36
C ALA A 327 -0.31 11.86 -5.84
N VAL A 328 -0.52 11.06 -6.89
CA VAL A 328 -1.87 10.71 -7.37
C VAL A 328 -2.09 9.21 -7.26
N LEU A 329 -3.26 8.80 -6.77
CA LEU A 329 -3.62 7.39 -6.61
C LEU A 329 -3.87 6.74 -7.99
N ASP A 330 -2.85 6.08 -8.54
CA ASP A 330 -2.89 5.44 -9.87
C ASP A 330 -3.70 4.14 -9.85
N GLY A 331 -3.64 3.40 -8.73
CA GLY A 331 -4.39 2.16 -8.55
C GLY A 331 -4.21 1.54 -7.17
N VAL A 332 -5.00 0.50 -6.90
CA VAL A 332 -5.07 -0.19 -5.62
C VAL A 332 -5.25 -1.68 -5.87
N VAL A 333 -4.50 -2.48 -5.13
CA VAL A 333 -4.64 -3.93 -5.02
C VAL A 333 -5.28 -4.24 -3.67
N VAL A 334 -6.29 -5.11 -3.66
CA VAL A 334 -6.88 -5.67 -2.44
C VAL A 334 -6.68 -7.18 -2.44
N LEU A 335 -6.32 -7.73 -1.28
CA LEU A 335 -6.28 -9.16 -1.01
C LEU A 335 -7.14 -9.46 0.22
N VAL A 336 -8.20 -10.27 0.05
CA VAL A 336 -9.03 -10.79 1.13
C VAL A 336 -8.96 -12.31 1.10
N MET A 337 -8.43 -12.90 2.17
CA MET A 337 -8.17 -14.33 2.26
C MET A 337 -9.46 -15.15 2.46
N ASP A 338 -9.43 -16.42 2.08
CA ASP A 338 -10.54 -17.36 2.33
C ASP A 338 -10.39 -17.99 3.73
N PRO A 339 -11.29 -17.68 4.68
CA PRO A 339 -11.19 -18.17 6.06
C PRO A 339 -11.30 -19.70 6.16
N ALA A 340 -11.89 -20.37 5.15
CA ALA A 340 -11.92 -21.83 5.13
C ALA A 340 -10.52 -22.44 5.04
N THR A 341 -9.55 -21.71 4.49
CA THR A 341 -8.17 -22.18 4.34
C THR A 341 -7.31 -22.00 5.58
N ALA A 342 -7.62 -21.01 6.43
CA ALA A 342 -6.96 -20.83 7.74
C ALA A 342 -7.17 -22.05 8.67
N ASN A 343 -8.37 -22.62 8.65
CA ASN A 343 -8.71 -23.79 9.48
C ASN A 343 -8.16 -25.11 8.93
N GLY A 344 -7.93 -25.18 7.63
CA GLY A 344 -7.40 -26.37 6.96
C GLY A 344 -5.94 -26.63 7.32
N THR A 345 -5.11 -25.57 7.36
CA THR A 345 -3.70 -25.64 7.76
C THR A 345 -3.56 -25.99 9.23
N ALA A 346 -4.30 -25.33 10.13
CA ALA A 346 -4.27 -25.66 11.56
C ALA A 346 -4.62 -27.14 11.85
N LYS A 347 -5.62 -27.69 11.13
CA LYS A 347 -5.98 -29.12 11.25
C LYS A 347 -4.88 -30.03 10.65
N ALA A 348 -4.28 -29.65 9.53
CA ALA A 348 -3.20 -30.39 8.91
C ALA A 348 -1.92 -30.41 9.78
N GLU A 349 -1.60 -29.28 10.42
CA GLU A 349 -0.51 -29.17 11.40
C GLU A 349 -0.78 -29.98 12.66
N ALA A 350 -1.99 -29.87 13.24
CA ALA A 350 -2.38 -30.69 14.38
C ALA A 350 -2.30 -32.20 14.05
N LYS A 351 -2.62 -32.58 12.80
CA LYS A 351 -2.45 -33.96 12.32
C LYS A 351 -0.97 -34.32 12.14
N ARG A 352 -0.12 -33.43 11.60
CA ARG A 352 1.33 -33.63 11.46
C ARG A 352 2.04 -33.72 12.81
N ALA A 353 1.66 -32.90 13.79
CA ALA A 353 2.18 -32.95 15.15
C ALA A 353 1.88 -34.30 15.82
N LYS A 354 0.72 -34.90 15.53
CA LYS A 354 0.36 -36.25 16.01
C LYS A 354 1.14 -37.39 15.35
N LEU A 355 1.75 -37.18 14.17
CA LEU A 355 2.47 -38.22 13.43
C LEU A 355 3.93 -38.41 13.89
N GLY A 356 4.43 -37.61 14.84
CA GLY A 356 5.79 -37.69 15.37
C GLY A 356 6.90 -37.41 14.33
N PRO A 357 8.18 -37.47 14.73
CA PRO A 357 9.32 -37.15 13.87
C PRO A 357 9.41 -38.03 12.61
N GLN A 358 9.04 -39.31 12.73
CA GLN A 358 9.10 -40.27 11.62
C GLN A 358 8.04 -40.01 10.54
N GLY A 359 6.89 -39.42 10.89
CA GLY A 359 5.85 -39.07 9.92
C GLY A 359 6.14 -37.80 9.13
N ARG A 360 6.98 -36.88 9.65
CA ARG A 360 7.34 -35.62 8.97
C ARG A 360 8.20 -35.89 7.71
N ALA A 361 9.15 -36.82 7.78
CA ALA A 361 10.07 -37.14 6.68
C ALA A 361 9.38 -37.71 5.43
N LEU A 362 8.24 -38.39 5.59
CA LEU A 362 7.48 -39.01 4.49
C LEU A 362 6.63 -38.02 3.68
N THR A 363 6.35 -36.83 4.21
CA THR A 363 5.51 -35.83 3.49
C THR A 363 6.30 -34.79 2.72
N ALA A 364 7.62 -34.67 2.95
CA ALA A 364 8.50 -33.76 2.21
C ALA A 364 9.04 -34.34 0.89
N SER A 365 8.72 -35.59 0.57
CA SER A 365 9.28 -36.36 -0.55
C SER A 365 8.25 -36.69 -1.65
N LEU A 366 7.07 -36.07 -1.65
CA LEU A 366 6.11 -36.18 -2.74
C LEU A 366 6.19 -34.93 -3.65
N PRO A 367 6.32 -35.10 -4.98
CA PRO A 367 6.55 -34.02 -5.94
C PRO A 367 5.37 -33.07 -6.13
#